data_AF-A0A7Y3UPD3-F1
#
_entry.id   AF-A0A7Y3UPD3-F1
#
_cell.length_a   1.000
_cell.length_b   1.000
_cell.length_c   1.000
_cell.angle_alpha   90.00
_cell.angle_beta   90.00
_cell.angle_gamma   90.00
#
_symmetry.space_group_name_H-M   'P 1'
#
loop_
_entity.id
_entity.type
_entity.pdbx_description
1 polymer ?
#
loop_
_entity_poly.entity_id
_entity_poly.type
_entity_poly.pdbx_seq_one_letter_code
_entity_poly.pdbx_strand_id
1 'polypeptide(L)' 'MVFKLLVINPSPTTYHQWISRKIEFELEKFVEEKKLGCVFDAPLDVYFDETNLLQPDILFIAKNRLDICNSPRNS' A
#
# COMPACT_ATOMS: atom_id res chain seq x y z
N MET A 1 -13.41 -14.70 16.47
CA MET A 1 -12.33 -15.55 15.94
C MET A 1 -12.15 -15.17 14.47
N VAL A 2 -11.18 -14.31 14.18
CA VAL A 2 -10.77 -13.98 12.80
C VAL A 2 -9.57 -14.84 12.50
N PHE A 3 -9.63 -15.61 11.41
CA PHE A 3 -8.53 -16.48 10.99
C PHE A 3 -7.34 -15.61 10.60
N LYS A 4 -6.21 -15.77 11.30
CA LYS A 4 -4.90 -15.31 10.86
C LYS A 4 -4.49 -16.18 9.67
N LEU A 5 -5.00 -15.85 8.48
CA LEU A 5 -4.58 -16.48 7.24
C LEU A 5 -3.22 -15.88 6.89
N LEU A 6 -2.14 -16.57 7.26
CA LEU A 6 -0.82 -16.27 6.71
C LEU A 6 -0.87 -16.73 5.25
N VAL A 7 -1.42 -15.90 4.36
CA VAL A 7 -1.33 -16.13 2.92
C VAL A 7 0.16 -15.99 2.61
N ILE A 8 0.83 -17.12 2.39
CA ILE A 8 2.13 -17.14 1.75
C ILE A 8 1.86 -16.66 0.33
N ASN A 9 1.87 -15.34 0.14
CA ASN A 9 1.79 -14.78 -1.19
C ASN A 9 3.16 -15.10 -1.82
N PRO A 10 3.22 -15.95 -2.85
CA PRO A 10 4.50 -16.26 -3.49
C PRO A 10 5.13 -14.94 -3.91
N SER A 11 6.45 -14.80 -3.72
CA SER A 11 7.16 -13.59 -4.10
C SER A 11 6.73 -13.16 -5.51
N PRO A 12 6.35 -11.89 -5.70
CA PRO A 12 5.75 -11.44 -6.93
C PRO A 12 6.69 -11.75 -8.09
N THR A 13 6.16 -12.38 -9.13
CA THR A 13 6.95 -12.69 -10.33
C THR A 13 7.50 -11.40 -10.92
N THR A 14 8.62 -11.47 -11.65
CA THR A 14 9.19 -10.32 -12.34
C THR A 14 8.17 -9.61 -13.25
N TYR A 15 7.20 -10.36 -13.78
CA TYR A 15 6.10 -9.84 -14.58
C TYR A 15 5.10 -9.02 -13.75
N HIS A 16 4.71 -9.50 -12.58
CA HIS A 16 3.84 -8.77 -11.65
C HIS A 16 4.50 -7.45 -11.22
N GLN A 17 5.78 -7.52 -10.81
CA GLN A 17 6.57 -6.33 -10.48
C GLN A 17 6.67 -5.34 -11.64
N TRP A 18 6.83 -5.83 -12.88
CA TRP A 18 6.89 -4.98 -14.06
C TRP A 18 5.58 -4.24 -14.33
N ILE A 19 4.44 -4.92 -14.15
CA ILE A 19 3.13 -4.30 -14.32
C ILE A 19 2.85 -3.30 -13.19
N SER A 20 3.06 -3.69 -11.94
CA SER A 20 2.82 -2.82 -10.78
C SER A 20 3.61 -1.53 -10.90
N ARG A 21 4.91 -1.61 -11.24
CA ARG A 21 5.75 -0.42 -11.45
C ARG A 21 5.22 0.52 -12.54
N LYS A 22 4.64 -0.02 -13.62
CA LYS A 22 4.06 0.83 -14.69
C LYS A 22 2.81 1.55 -14.22
N ILE A 23 1.95 0.86 -13.47
CA ILE A 23 0.71 1.44 -12.92
C ILE A 23 1.06 2.50 -11.88
N GLU A 24 1.96 2.16 -10.96
CA GLU A 24 2.46 3.05 -9.92
C GLU A 24 3.05 4.32 -10.53
N PHE A 25 3.91 4.20 -11.54
CA PHE A 25 4.54 5.36 -12.18
C PHE A 25 3.53 6.35 -12.77
N GLU A 26 2.54 5.85 -13.52
CA GLU A 26 1.50 6.73 -14.10
C GLU A 26 0.59 7.33 -13.02
N LEU A 27 0.28 6.56 -11.97
CA LEU A 27 -0.52 7.03 -10.85
C LEU A 27 0.19 8.10 -10.04
N GLU A 28 1.46 7.87 -9.68
CA GLU A 28 2.28 8.80 -8.90
C GLU A 28 2.45 10.11 -9.66
N LYS A 29 2.77 10.04 -10.96
CA LYS A 29 2.84 11.23 -11.82
C LYS A 29 1.54 12.05 -11.77
N PHE A 30 0.38 11.41 -11.90
CA PHE A 30 -0.92 12.09 -11.81
C PHE A 30 -1.15 12.71 -10.42
N VAL A 31 -0.83 11.98 -9.36
CA VAL A 31 -1.01 12.40 -7.97
C VAL A 31 -0.11 13.58 -7.63
N GLU A 32 1.16 13.54 -8.02
CA GLU A 32 2.15 14.61 -7.83
C GLU A 32 1.77 15.88 -8.60
N GLU A 33 1.48 15.76 -9.90
CA GLU A 33 1.09 16.90 -10.76
C GLU A 33 -0.12 17.65 -10.20
N LYS A 34 -1.08 16.92 -9.62
CA LYS A 34 -2.31 17.46 -9.05
C LYS A 34 -2.23 17.72 -7.54
N LYS A 35 -1.12 17.39 -6.88
CA LYS A 35 -0.90 17.50 -5.43
C LYS A 35 -2.01 16.83 -4.61
N LEU A 36 -2.41 15.62 -5.01
CA LEU A 36 -3.58 14.91 -4.46
C LEU A 36 -3.28 14.06 -3.23
N GLY A 37 -2.02 13.75 -2.94
CA GLY A 37 -1.63 12.81 -1.89
C GLY A 37 -0.28 12.17 -2.18
N CYS A 38 -0.14 10.89 -1.81
CA CYS A 38 1.04 10.06 -2.05
C CYS A 38 0.63 8.66 -2.53
N VAL A 39 1.46 8.03 -3.37
CA VAL A 39 1.36 6.61 -3.73
C VAL A 39 2.49 5.83 -3.04
N PHE A 40 2.19 4.59 -2.66
CA PHE A 40 3.15 3.64 -2.09
C PHE A 40 2.99 2.27 -2.78
N ASP A 41 4.04 1.46 -2.80
CA ASP A 41 4.06 0.10 -3.30
C ASP A 41 4.38 -0.93 -2.19
N ALA A 42 4.19 -2.21 -2.50
CA ALA A 42 4.56 -3.28 -1.59
C ALA A 42 6.10 -3.42 -1.46
N PRO A 43 6.62 -3.78 -0.27
CA PRO A 43 5.90 -4.20 0.92
C PRO A 43 5.49 -3.00 1.82
N LEU A 44 4.19 -2.89 2.12
CA LEU A 44 3.63 -1.94 3.08
C LEU A 44 2.46 -2.58 3.84
N ASP A 45 2.56 -2.63 5.17
CA ASP A 45 1.48 -3.18 6.01
C ASP A 45 0.38 -2.14 6.23
N VAL A 46 -0.85 -2.50 5.84
CA VAL A 46 -2.06 -1.70 6.06
C VAL A 46 -2.94 -2.38 7.10
N TYR A 47 -3.12 -1.70 8.22
CA TYR A 47 -3.97 -2.14 9.33
C TYR A 47 -5.37 -1.55 9.17
N PHE A 48 -6.36 -2.40 8.86
CA PHE A 48 -7.77 -1.98 8.82
C PHE A 48 -8.41 -1.98 10.22
N ASP A 49 -7.99 -2.91 11.07
CA ASP A 49 -8.30 -2.97 12.50
C ASP A 49 -7.17 -3.72 13.26
N GLU A 50 -7.39 -4.06 14.54
CA GLU A 50 -6.41 -4.76 15.39
C GLU A 50 -6.05 -6.17 14.89
N THR A 51 -6.89 -6.76 14.04
CA THR A 51 -6.79 -8.16 13.60
C THR A 51 -6.58 -8.32 12.10
N ASN A 52 -6.83 -7.27 11.30
CA ASN A 52 -6.77 -7.29 9.84
C ASN A 52 -5.59 -6.47 9.32
N LEU A 53 -4.51 -7.18 8.97
CA LEU A 53 -3.32 -6.68 8.30
C LEU A 53 -3.33 -7.14 6.83
N LEU A 54 -3.25 -6.20 5.89
CA LEU A 54 -3.16 -6.46 4.46
C LEU A 54 -1.90 -5.82 3.88
N GLN A 55 -1.37 -6.42 2.80
CA GLN A 55 -0.27 -5.85 2.00
C GLN A 55 -0.75 -5.64 0.56
N PRO A 56 -1.24 -4.43 0.21
CA PRO A 56 -1.62 -4.13 -1.16
C PRO A 56 -0.38 -3.97 -2.05
N ASP A 57 -0.51 -4.28 -3.34
CA ASP A 57 0.57 -4.07 -4.31
C ASP A 57 0.87 -2.58 -4.56
N ILE A 58 -0.18 -1.73 -4.58
CA ILE A 58 -0.11 -0.27 -4.75
C ILE A 58 -1.19 0.37 -3.86
N LEU A 59 -0.84 1.44 -3.14
CA LEU A 59 -1.71 2.17 -2.23
C LEU A 59 -1.65 3.67 -2.52
N PHE A 60 -2.80 4.32 -2.65
CA PHE A 60 -2.90 5.78 -2.70
C PHE A 60 -3.48 6.33 -1.39
N ILE A 61 -2.81 7.32 -0.80
CA ILE A 61 -3.28 8.05 0.38
C ILE A 61 -3.54 9.50 -0.01
N ALA A 62 -4.81 9.90 0.05
CA ALA A 62 -5.22 11.26 -0.24
C ALA A 62 -4.61 12.28 0.73
N LYS A 63 -4.36 13.50 0.24
CA LYS A 63 -3.72 14.59 1.00
C LYS A 63 -4.39 14.89 2.34
N ASN A 64 -5.72 14.82 2.40
CA ASN A 64 -6.50 15.05 3.62
C ASN A 64 -6.49 13.87 4.61
N ARG A 65 -5.75 12.81 4.31
CA ARG A 65 -5.60 11.61 5.14
C ARG A 65 -4.14 11.27 5.43
N LEU A 66 -3.17 12.12 5.05
CA LEU A 66 -1.75 11.83 5.25
C LEU A 66 -1.36 11.63 6.72
N ASP A 67 -2.15 12.15 7.66
CA ASP A 67 -1.94 11.96 9.09
C ASP A 67 -1.99 10.49 9.54
N ILE A 68 -2.62 9.60 8.76
CA ILE A 68 -2.66 8.16 9.07
C ILE A 68 -1.28 7.48 8.97
N CYS A 69 -0.35 8.05 8.21
CA CYS A 69 1.01 7.51 8.07
C CYS A 69 1.90 7.81 9.28
N ASN A 70 1.54 8.78 10.11
CA ASN A 70 2.40 9.30 11.18
C ASN A 70 2.16 8.64 12.55
N SER A 71 1.41 7.54 12.61
CA SER A 71 1.09 6.90 13.89
C SER A 71 2.08 5.75 14.19
N PRO A 72 3.12 5.95 15.02
CA PRO A 72 3.89 4.85 15.56
C PRO A 72 2.98 4.07 16.50
N ARG A 73 2.54 2.89 16.08
CA ARG A 73 2.00 1.92 17.04
C ARG A 73 3.21 1.29 17.74
N ASN A 74 3.44 1.73 18.98
CA ASN A 74 4.40 1.10 19.86
C ASN A 74 4.09 -0.41 19.93
N SER A 75 5.15 -1.20 19.71
CA SER A 75 5.22 -2.66 19.76
C SER A 75 4.54 -3.28 20.98
#